data_AF-A0A1E7EVD5-F1
#
_entry.id   AF-A0A1E7EVD5-F1
#
_cell.length_a   1.000
_cell.length_b   1.000
_cell.length_c   1.000
_cell.angle_alpha   90.00
_cell.angle_beta   90.00
_cell.angle_gamma   90.00
#
_symmetry.space_group_name_H-M   'P 1'
#
loop_
_entity.id
_entity.type
_entity.pdbx_description
1 polymer ?
#
loop_
_entity_poly.entity_id
_entity_poly.type
_entity_poly.pdbx_seq_one_letter_code
_entity_poly.pdbx_strand_id
1 'polypeptide(L)'
;MQVIGQFNLGFVLARCSRNHLWILDQHACEERYNFEELCKKTVMHEQPLIQPLHLELNPSEEACVLDHMDIFQANGFRFKFDAEAPIRHRLSLTALPHSGAHEGRKAVQVSRLPKAIAMFASRACRTSVMIGTALSQKEMSNVVQKLAYVDMPWTCAHGRPTMRHVSNVLPILLMDERSAAEHIAIPTVTCTPLTQQQPDE
;
A
#
# COMPACT_ATOMS: atom_id res chain seq x y z
N MET A 1 -8.47 -8.55 -9.86
CA MET A 1 -7.51 -9.68 -9.81
C MET A 1 -8.13 -10.81 -9.02
N GLN A 2 -7.87 -12.06 -9.40
CA GLN A 2 -8.34 -13.25 -8.68
C GLN A 2 -7.21 -13.78 -7.80
N VAL A 3 -7.46 -13.97 -6.50
CA VAL A 3 -6.48 -14.57 -5.57
C VAL A 3 -6.32 -16.06 -5.90
N ILE A 4 -5.06 -16.51 -6.01
CA ILE A 4 -4.69 -17.92 -6.15
C ILE A 4 -4.43 -18.51 -4.76
N GLY A 5 -3.62 -17.83 -3.95
CA GLY A 5 -3.25 -18.29 -2.62
C GLY A 5 -2.11 -17.48 -2.02
N GLN A 6 -1.54 -17.99 -0.93
CA GLN A 6 -0.42 -17.36 -0.22
C GLN A 6 0.89 -18.11 -0.48
N PHE A 7 1.99 -17.37 -0.63
CA PHE A 7 3.34 -17.92 -0.72
C PHE A 7 4.19 -17.43 0.46
N ASN A 8 4.91 -18.38 1.10
CA ASN A 8 5.86 -18.14 2.19
C ASN A 8 5.30 -17.26 3.34
N LEU A 9 4.00 -17.32 3.59
CA LEU A 9 3.30 -16.52 4.62
C LEU A 9 3.53 -15.00 4.55
N GLY A 10 3.96 -14.49 3.38
CA GLY A 10 4.33 -13.09 3.20
C GLY A 10 3.84 -12.49 1.88
N PHE A 11 3.48 -13.34 0.92
CA PHE A 11 3.05 -12.89 -0.40
C PHE A 11 1.69 -13.46 -0.77
N VAL A 12 0.84 -12.62 -1.35
CA VAL A 12 -0.40 -13.05 -2.02
C VAL A 12 -0.10 -13.23 -3.50
N LEU A 13 -0.40 -14.42 -4.03
CA LEU A 13 -0.36 -14.71 -5.45
C LEU A 13 -1.73 -14.41 -6.06
N ALA A 14 -1.76 -13.63 -7.13
CA ALA A 14 -2.98 -13.27 -7.81
C ALA A 14 -2.84 -13.36 -9.33
N ARG A 15 -3.93 -13.70 -9.99
CA ARG A 15 -4.04 -13.73 -11.44
C ARG A 15 -4.82 -12.52 -11.95
N CYS A 16 -4.32 -11.89 -13.00
CA CYS A 16 -5.04 -10.86 -13.73
C CYS A 16 -5.44 -11.37 -15.14
N SER A 17 -6.08 -10.51 -15.93
CA SER A 17 -6.55 -10.84 -17.28
C SER A 17 -5.47 -11.55 -18.12
N ARG A 18 -5.90 -12.45 -19.01
CA ARG A 18 -5.02 -13.27 -19.87
C ARG A 18 -3.99 -14.13 -19.12
N ASN A 19 -4.28 -14.54 -17.88
CA ASN A 19 -3.42 -15.40 -17.06
C ASN A 19 -2.05 -14.79 -16.71
N HIS A 20 -1.99 -13.48 -16.55
CA HIS A 20 -0.80 -12.84 -15.99
C HIS A 20 -0.74 -13.07 -14.47
N LEU A 21 0.38 -13.64 -14.00
CA LEU A 21 0.66 -13.86 -12.59
C LEU A 21 1.25 -12.60 -11.96
N TRP A 22 0.73 -12.26 -10.79
CA TRP A 22 1.18 -11.16 -9.95
C TRP A 22 1.51 -11.69 -8.57
N ILE A 23 2.56 -11.14 -7.98
CA ILE A 23 2.94 -11.36 -6.59
C ILE A 23 2.80 -10.05 -5.83
N LEU A 24 2.14 -10.10 -4.69
CA LEU A 24 1.85 -8.96 -3.84
C LEU A 24 2.43 -9.20 -2.46
N ASP A 25 3.21 -8.26 -1.95
CA ASP A 25 3.72 -8.28 -0.57
C ASP A 25 2.59 -7.86 0.37
N GLN A 26 2.09 -8.81 1.17
CA GLN A 26 0.88 -8.60 1.97
C GLN A 26 1.04 -7.44 2.97
N HIS A 27 2.24 -7.32 3.56
CA HIS A 27 2.54 -6.28 4.54
C HIS A 27 2.63 -4.92 3.86
N ALA A 28 3.40 -4.83 2.77
CA ALA A 28 3.58 -3.58 2.03
C ALA A 28 2.25 -3.05 1.47
N CYS A 29 1.38 -3.94 0.98
CA CYS A 29 0.06 -3.59 0.43
C CYS A 29 -0.86 -2.98 1.50
N GLU A 30 -0.96 -3.63 2.66
CA GLU A 30 -1.76 -3.07 3.77
C GLU A 30 -1.15 -1.80 4.34
N GLU A 31 0.17 -1.71 4.44
CA GLU A 31 0.85 -0.51 4.90
C GLU A 31 0.52 0.69 4.00
N ARG A 32 0.53 0.50 2.68
CA ARG A 32 0.16 1.56 1.75
C ARG A 32 -1.29 2.00 1.91
N TYR A 33 -2.23 1.06 1.96
CA TYR A 33 -3.64 1.38 2.17
C TYR A 33 -3.87 2.13 3.49
N ASN A 34 -3.31 1.61 4.59
CA ASN A 34 -3.46 2.22 5.91
C ASN A 34 -2.80 3.60 5.97
N PHE A 35 -1.67 3.81 5.29
CA PHE A 35 -1.02 5.10 5.21
C PHE A 35 -1.90 6.14 4.50
N GLU A 36 -2.42 5.83 3.32
CA GLU A 36 -3.28 6.76 2.59
C GLU A 36 -4.59 7.04 3.34
N GLU A 37 -5.18 6.01 3.97
CA GLU A 37 -6.36 6.18 4.82
C GLU A 37 -6.07 7.05 6.04
N LEU A 38 -4.92 6.88 6.69
CA LEU A 38 -4.50 7.73 7.81
C LEU A 38 -4.29 9.17 7.36
N CYS A 39 -3.69 9.40 6.20
CA CYS A 39 -3.54 10.74 5.62
C CYS A 39 -4.89 11.37 5.30
N LYS A 40 -5.84 10.60 4.75
CA LYS A 40 -7.20 11.08 4.40
C LYS A 40 -8.06 11.37 5.65
N LYS A 41 -7.98 10.52 6.68
CA LYS A 41 -8.86 10.59 7.87
C LYS A 41 -8.31 11.45 8.99
N THR A 42 -7.00 11.64 9.06
CA THR A 42 -6.40 12.40 10.17
C THR A 42 -6.62 13.88 9.92
N VAL A 43 -7.64 14.43 10.58
CA VAL A 43 -7.74 15.86 10.80
C VAL A 43 -6.72 16.21 11.88
N MET A 44 -5.70 16.97 11.52
CA MET A 44 -4.74 17.46 12.50
C MET A 44 -5.44 18.47 13.41
N HIS A 45 -5.45 18.20 14.71
CA HIS A 45 -5.98 19.17 15.68
C HIS A 45 -5.06 20.38 15.72
N GLU A 46 -5.64 21.57 15.59
CA GLU A 46 -4.91 22.82 15.70
C GLU A 46 -4.65 23.16 17.17
N GLN A 47 -3.44 23.59 17.46
CA GLN A 47 -3.09 24.23 18.72
C GLN A 47 -2.89 25.73 18.45
N PRO A 48 -3.79 26.59 18.95
CA PRO A 48 -3.63 28.03 18.84
C PRO A 48 -2.32 28.50 19.48
N LEU A 49 -1.64 29.41 18.81
CA LEU A 49 -0.48 30.11 19.35
C LEU A 49 -0.95 31.19 20.33
N ILE A 50 -0.20 31.37 21.41
CA ILE A 50 -0.46 32.44 22.38
C ILE A 50 -0.37 33.82 21.70
N GLN A 51 0.55 33.97 20.74
CA GLN A 51 0.70 35.15 19.90
C GLN A 51 0.88 34.72 18.44
N PRO A 52 0.24 35.39 17.46
CA PRO A 52 0.49 35.13 16.06
C PRO A 52 1.97 35.27 15.70
N LEU A 53 2.50 34.29 14.98
CA LEU A 53 3.88 34.30 14.49
C LEU A 53 3.89 34.89 13.08
N HIS A 54 4.47 36.09 12.91
CA HIS A 54 4.67 36.66 11.58
C HIS A 54 5.66 35.81 10.77
N LEU A 55 5.28 35.48 9.54
CA LEU A 55 6.10 34.70 8.63
C LEU A 55 6.82 35.65 7.66
N GLU A 56 8.11 35.41 7.46
CA GLU A 56 8.90 36.06 6.41
C GLU A 56 9.10 35.05 5.27
N LEU A 57 8.16 35.01 4.33
CA LEU A 57 8.19 34.06 3.21
C LEU A 57 8.81 34.71 1.97
N ASN A 58 9.42 33.92 1.10
CA ASN A 58 9.73 34.42 -0.25
C ASN A 58 8.44 34.46 -1.11
N PRO A 59 8.40 35.21 -2.23
CA PRO A 59 7.18 35.35 -3.03
C PRO A 59 6.60 34.02 -3.54
N SER A 60 7.46 33.04 -3.87
CA SER A 60 7.04 31.73 -4.35
C SER A 60 6.43 30.87 -3.23
N GLU A 61 6.99 30.94 -2.01
CA GLU A 61 6.46 30.29 -0.82
C GLU A 61 5.11 30.89 -0.40
N GLU A 62 5.01 32.22 -0.43
CA GLU A 62 3.78 32.92 -0.07
C GLU A 62 2.64 32.58 -1.04
N ALA A 63 2.90 32.59 -2.36
CA ALA A 63 1.95 32.15 -3.37
C ALA A 63 1.54 30.69 -3.16
N CYS A 64 2.51 29.80 -2.91
CA CYS A 64 2.23 28.38 -2.65
C CYS A 64 1.29 28.16 -1.46
N VAL A 65 1.48 28.91 -0.36
CA VAL A 65 0.60 28.83 0.82
C VAL A 65 -0.80 29.38 0.51
N LEU A 66 -0.88 30.48 -0.24
CA LEU A 66 -2.16 31.08 -0.64
C LEU A 66 -2.96 30.14 -1.57
N ASP A 67 -2.29 29.53 -2.55
CA ASP A 67 -2.90 28.64 -3.54
C ASP A 67 -3.39 27.31 -2.94
N HIS A 68 -2.81 26.88 -1.81
CA HIS A 68 -3.09 25.60 -1.15
C HIS A 68 -3.55 25.77 0.31
N MET A 69 -4.17 26.91 0.63
CA MET A 69 -4.59 27.29 1.99
C MET A 69 -5.46 26.20 2.65
N ASP A 70 -6.33 25.59 1.86
CA ASP A 70 -7.21 24.49 2.25
C ASP A 70 -6.43 23.25 2.72
N ILE A 71 -5.37 22.88 2.00
CA ILE A 71 -4.49 21.77 2.36
C ILE A 71 -3.81 22.05 3.69
N PHE A 72 -3.27 23.26 3.88
CA PHE A 72 -2.62 23.61 5.15
C PHE A 72 -3.61 23.63 6.32
N GLN A 73 -4.83 24.14 6.12
CA GLN A 73 -5.88 24.12 7.14
C GLN A 73 -6.32 22.70 7.49
N ALA A 74 -6.47 21.83 6.50
CA ALA A 74 -6.74 20.41 6.72
C ALA A 74 -5.61 19.72 7.51
N ASN A 75 -4.38 20.20 7.35
CA ASN A 75 -3.20 19.76 8.08
C ASN A 75 -2.97 20.52 9.41
N GLY A 76 -3.96 21.27 9.93
CA GLY A 76 -3.93 21.85 11.28
C GLY A 76 -3.15 23.16 11.40
N PHE A 77 -2.80 23.80 10.28
CA PHE A 77 -2.22 25.14 10.25
C PHE A 77 -3.31 26.19 10.08
N ARG A 78 -3.24 27.29 10.84
CA ARG A 78 -4.08 28.46 10.63
C ARG A 78 -3.23 29.67 10.30
N PHE A 79 -3.68 30.44 9.32
CA PHE A 79 -3.04 31.68 8.92
C PHE A 79 -4.02 32.84 9.05
N LYS A 80 -3.48 34.00 9.42
CA LYS A 80 -4.10 35.30 9.24
C LYS A 80 -3.43 35.96 8.04
N PHE A 81 -4.25 36.35 7.05
CA PHE A 81 -3.79 37.10 5.89
C PHE A 81 -4.01 38.59 6.11
N ASP A 82 -3.00 39.39 5.80
CA ASP A 82 -3.04 40.85 5.83
C ASP A 82 -2.68 41.37 4.43
N ALA A 83 -3.67 41.93 3.73
CA ALA A 83 -3.51 42.42 2.37
C ALA A 83 -2.70 43.72 2.29
N GLU A 84 -2.68 44.51 3.37
CA GLU A 84 -2.00 45.81 3.44
C GLU A 84 -0.52 45.67 3.79
N ALA A 85 -0.11 44.49 4.28
CA ALA A 85 1.28 44.21 4.58
C ALA A 85 2.12 44.09 3.30
N PRO A 86 3.40 44.48 3.34
CA PRO A 86 4.30 44.30 2.21
C PRO A 86 4.43 42.82 1.83
N ILE A 87 4.63 42.55 0.54
CA ILE A 87 4.94 41.21 0.01
C ILE A 87 6.05 40.61 0.88
N ARG A 88 5.95 39.31 1.19
CA ARG A 88 6.78 38.54 2.14
C ARG A 88 6.31 38.54 3.58
N HIS A 89 5.43 39.47 3.97
CA HIS A 89 4.98 39.65 5.36
C HIS A 89 3.46 39.56 5.52
N ARG A 90 2.73 39.15 4.46
CA ARG A 90 1.26 39.13 4.43
C ARG A 90 0.62 37.99 5.23
N LEU A 91 1.42 37.04 5.72
CA LEU A 91 0.91 35.87 6.44
C LEU A 91 1.46 35.81 7.87
N SER A 92 0.55 35.65 8.82
CA SER A 92 0.89 35.32 10.21
C SER A 92 0.29 33.96 10.57
N LEU A 93 1.09 33.08 11.15
CA LEU A 93 0.61 31.81 11.66
C LEU A 93 -0.09 32.01 13.00
N THR A 94 -1.29 31.46 13.16
CA THR A 94 -2.08 31.57 14.40
C THR A 94 -2.29 30.23 15.11
N ALA A 95 -2.09 29.11 14.43
CA ALA A 95 -2.13 27.78 15.03
C ALA A 95 -1.22 26.79 14.30
N LEU A 96 -0.75 25.78 15.02
CA LEU A 96 0.09 24.69 14.52
C LEU A 96 -0.57 23.33 14.72
N PRO A 97 -0.27 22.33 13.89
CA PRO A 97 -0.75 20.98 14.11
C PRO A 97 -0.19 20.41 15.42
N HIS A 98 -1.09 19.82 16.21
CA HIS A 98 -0.78 19.15 17.46
C HIS A 98 -1.29 17.72 17.42
N SER A 99 -0.35 16.77 17.41
CA SER A 99 -0.62 15.38 17.74
C SER A 99 -0.65 15.28 19.27
N GLY A 100 -1.81 15.01 19.87
CA GLY A 100 -2.10 14.98 21.32
C GLY A 100 -1.28 14.03 22.22
N ALA A 101 -0.01 13.77 21.91
CA ALA A 101 0.90 13.04 22.75
C ALA A 101 1.53 14.00 23.78
N HIS A 102 1.10 13.85 25.03
CA HIS A 102 1.76 14.41 26.20
C HIS A 102 3.17 13.81 26.36
N GLU A 103 4.17 14.36 25.66
CA GLU A 103 5.57 14.23 26.07
C GLU A 103 6.21 15.62 26.11
N GLY A 104 6.72 15.95 27.29
CA GLY A 104 7.07 17.29 27.70
C GLY A 104 8.08 17.99 26.78
N ARG A 105 7.92 19.32 26.72
CA ARG A 105 8.98 20.31 26.47
C ARG A 105 9.99 19.89 25.40
N LYS A 106 9.53 19.64 24.18
CA LYS A 106 10.33 19.97 23.00
C LYS A 106 9.58 21.07 22.27
N ALA A 107 10.29 22.15 21.98
CA ALA A 107 9.81 23.26 21.17
C ALA A 107 8.93 22.71 20.05
N VAL A 108 7.77 23.34 19.82
CA VAL A 108 6.86 23.01 18.73
C VAL A 108 7.65 23.11 17.43
N GLN A 109 8.35 22.03 17.09
CA GLN A 109 8.93 21.85 15.79
C GLN A 109 7.70 21.61 14.95
N VAL A 110 7.33 22.65 14.20
CA VAL A 110 6.55 22.51 12.98
C VAL A 110 7.02 21.20 12.38
N SER A 111 6.15 20.18 12.43
CA SER A 111 6.52 18.86 11.96
C SER A 111 6.79 19.07 10.48
N ARG A 112 8.07 19.20 10.12
CA ARG A 112 8.46 19.30 8.72
C ARG A 112 7.73 18.17 8.02
N LEU A 113 7.17 18.42 6.84
CA LEU A 113 6.39 17.44 6.08
C LEU A 113 6.99 16.00 6.12
N PRO A 114 8.34 15.79 6.08
CA PRO A 114 8.94 14.47 6.26
C PRO A 114 8.69 13.79 7.62
N LYS A 115 8.59 14.53 8.73
CA LYS A 115 8.32 13.98 10.07
C LYS A 115 6.87 13.54 10.22
N ALA A 116 5.92 14.32 9.69
CA ALA A 116 4.51 13.94 9.67
C ALA A 116 4.30 12.68 8.81
N ILE A 117 4.92 12.62 7.64
CA ILE A 117 4.93 11.44 6.76
C ILE A 117 5.55 10.23 7.50
N ALA A 118 6.71 10.40 8.15
CA ALA A 118 7.35 9.32 8.91
C ALA A 118 6.47 8.82 10.07
N MET A 119 5.75 9.71 10.75
CA MET A 119 4.80 9.35 11.80
C MET A 119 3.66 8.50 11.23
N PHE A 120 3.05 8.93 10.11
CA PHE A 120 1.98 8.17 9.46
C PHE A 120 2.47 6.82 8.94
N ALA A 121 3.65 6.77 8.32
CA ALA A 121 4.26 5.54 7.85
C ALA A 121 4.47 4.55 9.00
N SER A 122 4.99 5.02 10.14
CA SER A 122 5.17 4.20 11.33
C SER A 122 3.84 3.67 11.90
N ARG A 123 2.80 4.52 11.98
CA ARG A 123 1.45 4.11 12.42
C ARG A 123 0.82 3.09 11.47
N ALA A 124 0.96 3.30 10.17
CA ALA A 124 0.46 2.38 9.15
C ALA A 124 1.13 1.00 9.27
N CYS A 125 2.45 0.95 9.46
CA CYS A 125 3.17 -0.32 9.60
C CYS A 125 2.73 -1.10 10.86
N ARG A 126 2.56 -0.44 12.00
CA ARG A 126 2.11 -1.08 13.26
C ARG A 126 0.68 -1.62 13.23
N THR A 127 -0.13 -1.17 12.28
CA THR A 127 -1.54 -1.58 12.12
C THR A 127 -1.77 -2.52 10.94
N SER A 128 -0.72 -2.84 10.18
CA SER A 128 -0.78 -3.73 9.02
C SER A 128 -0.51 -5.19 9.41
N VAL A 129 -0.92 -6.15 8.57
CA VAL A 129 -0.59 -7.56 8.75
C VAL A 129 0.91 -7.77 9.00
N MET A 130 1.24 -8.60 9.99
CA MET A 130 2.62 -8.91 10.29
C MET A 130 3.23 -9.81 9.20
N ILE A 131 4.54 -9.65 8.99
CA ILE A 131 5.29 -10.54 8.11
C ILE A 131 5.23 -11.96 8.70
N GLY A 132 4.90 -12.94 7.87
CA GLY A 132 4.77 -14.34 8.30
C GLY A 132 3.38 -14.74 8.80
N THR A 133 2.39 -13.84 8.75
CA THR A 133 1.01 -14.18 9.10
C THR A 133 0.34 -14.98 7.99
N ALA A 134 -0.23 -16.14 8.34
CA ALA A 134 -1.10 -16.90 7.43
C ALA A 134 -2.42 -16.16 7.20
N LEU A 135 -2.84 -16.04 5.95
CA LEU A 135 -4.07 -15.32 5.58
C LEU A 135 -5.10 -16.28 4.97
N SER A 136 -6.36 -16.13 5.37
CA SER A 136 -7.49 -16.78 4.72
C SER A 136 -7.73 -16.22 3.31
N GLN A 137 -8.46 -16.97 2.49
CA GLN A 137 -8.81 -16.53 1.13
C GLN A 137 -9.56 -15.19 1.12
N LYS A 138 -10.39 -14.96 2.14
CA LYS A 138 -11.14 -13.70 2.30
C LYS A 138 -10.20 -12.54 2.65
N GLU A 139 -9.27 -12.75 3.57
CA GLU A 139 -8.29 -11.72 3.93
C GLU A 139 -7.37 -11.36 2.76
N MET A 140 -6.87 -12.37 2.03
CA MET A 140 -6.08 -12.12 0.82
C MET A 140 -6.88 -11.36 -0.25
N SER A 141 -8.16 -11.69 -0.41
CA SER A 141 -9.05 -10.98 -1.34
C SER A 141 -9.24 -9.52 -0.91
N ASN A 142 -9.39 -9.28 0.40
CA ASN A 142 -9.48 -7.92 0.94
C ASN A 142 -8.20 -7.11 0.67
N VAL A 143 -7.00 -7.70 0.84
CA VAL A 143 -5.73 -7.02 0.52
C VAL A 143 -5.71 -6.56 -0.94
N VAL A 144 -6.08 -7.46 -1.86
CA VAL A 144 -6.13 -7.16 -3.30
C VAL A 144 -7.20 -6.11 -3.62
N GLN A 145 -8.36 -6.17 -2.98
CA GLN A 145 -9.44 -5.21 -3.19
C GLN A 145 -9.08 -3.82 -2.66
N LYS A 146 -8.47 -3.73 -1.47
CA LYS A 146 -8.02 -2.46 -0.88
C LYS A 146 -7.11 -1.69 -1.84
N LEU A 147 -6.16 -2.37 -2.49
CA LEU A 147 -5.25 -1.75 -3.47
C LEU A 147 -5.95 -1.07 -4.65
N ALA A 148 -7.18 -1.48 -5.00
CA ALA A 148 -7.92 -0.83 -6.09
C ALA A 148 -8.38 0.60 -5.72
N TYR A 149 -8.41 0.93 -4.42
CA TYR A 149 -8.82 2.24 -3.89
C TYR A 149 -7.63 3.09 -3.44
N VAL A 150 -6.41 2.59 -3.62
CA VAL A 150 -5.17 3.28 -3.28
C VAL A 150 -4.71 4.11 -4.48
N ASP A 151 -4.36 5.37 -4.25
CA ASP A 151 -3.95 6.31 -5.29
C ASP A 151 -2.57 5.94 -5.86
N MET A 152 -1.65 5.50 -5.00
CA MET A 152 -0.33 5.01 -5.40
C MET A 152 -0.14 3.55 -5.01
N PRO A 153 -0.67 2.57 -5.76
CA PRO A 153 -0.69 1.18 -5.33
C PRO A 153 0.65 0.45 -5.45
N TRP A 154 1.71 1.07 -5.99
CA TRP A 154 2.97 0.41 -6.43
C TRP A 154 4.10 0.39 -5.40
N THR A 155 3.96 1.17 -4.33
CA THR A 155 5.02 1.37 -3.34
C THR A 155 4.38 1.38 -1.95
N CYS A 156 5.10 1.12 -0.86
CA CYS A 156 4.60 1.23 0.51
C CYS A 156 5.02 2.56 1.15
N ALA A 157 4.55 2.88 2.35
CA ALA A 157 4.89 4.15 3.01
C ALA A 157 6.41 4.30 3.26
N HIS A 158 7.13 3.18 3.36
CA HIS A 158 8.59 3.11 3.50
C HIS A 158 9.36 2.90 2.18
N GLY A 159 8.70 2.88 1.03
CA GLY A 159 9.37 2.79 -0.28
C GLY A 159 9.55 1.38 -0.86
N ARG A 160 9.08 0.31 -0.19
CA ARG A 160 9.12 -1.04 -0.75
C ARG A 160 8.08 -1.22 -1.85
N PRO A 161 8.34 -2.00 -2.92
CA PRO A 161 7.32 -2.38 -3.87
C PRO A 161 6.22 -3.20 -3.21
N THR A 162 4.96 -2.87 -3.49
CA THR A 162 3.77 -3.59 -3.02
C THR A 162 3.44 -4.81 -3.87
N MET A 163 3.61 -4.69 -5.19
CA MET A 163 3.25 -5.73 -6.15
C MET A 163 4.22 -5.74 -7.33
N ARG A 164 4.41 -6.92 -7.91
CA ARG A 164 5.18 -7.10 -9.15
C ARG A 164 4.47 -8.06 -10.11
N HIS A 165 4.56 -7.73 -11.39
CA HIS A 165 4.20 -8.66 -12.46
C HIS A 165 5.32 -9.71 -12.57
N VAL A 166 4.92 -10.99 -12.64
CA VAL A 166 5.88 -12.10 -12.77
C VAL A 166 6.00 -12.50 -14.23
N SER A 167 4.93 -13.03 -14.83
CA SER A 167 4.90 -13.49 -16.22
C SER A 167 3.47 -13.79 -16.67
N ASN A 168 3.28 -14.10 -17.95
CA ASN A 168 2.08 -14.78 -18.41
C ASN A 168 2.30 -16.29 -18.26
N VAL A 169 1.49 -16.95 -17.43
CA VAL A 169 1.67 -18.38 -17.15
C VAL A 169 0.95 -19.29 -18.14
N LEU A 170 0.06 -18.77 -19.01
CA LEU A 170 -0.69 -19.60 -19.95
C LEU A 170 0.21 -20.41 -20.91
N PRO A 171 1.27 -19.83 -21.54
CA PRO A 171 2.15 -20.60 -22.43
C PRO A 171 2.87 -21.73 -21.70
N ILE A 172 3.28 -21.49 -20.46
CA ILE A 172 3.99 -22.48 -19.62
C ILE A 172 3.05 -23.64 -19.29
N LEU A 173 1.84 -23.35 -18.81
CA LEU A 173 0.85 -24.38 -18.49
C LEU A 173 0.46 -25.22 -19.72
N LEU A 174 0.32 -24.61 -20.89
CA LEU A 174 0.02 -25.33 -22.13
C LEU A 174 1.19 -26.18 -22.62
N MET A 175 2.44 -25.80 -22.34
CA MET A 175 3.62 -26.61 -22.63
C MET A 175 3.69 -27.83 -21.70
N ASP A 176 3.48 -27.63 -20.40
CA ASP A 176 3.47 -28.72 -19.41
C ASP A 176 2.37 -29.75 -19.71
N GLU A 177 1.17 -29.32 -20.06
CA GLU A 177 0.06 -30.20 -20.46
C GLU A 177 0.42 -31.05 -21.69
N ARG A 178 1.09 -30.46 -22.69
CA ARG A 178 1.55 -31.19 -23.89
C ARG A 178 2.63 -32.22 -23.54
N SER A 179 3.63 -31.85 -22.75
CA SER A 179 4.66 -32.79 -22.30
C SER A 179 4.09 -33.89 -21.41
N ALA A 180 3.13 -33.58 -20.53
CA ALA A 180 2.45 -34.58 -19.71
C ALA A 180 1.63 -35.55 -20.57
N ALA A 181 0.91 -35.05 -21.59
CA ALA A 181 0.17 -35.88 -22.53
C ALA A 181 1.09 -36.79 -23.37
N GLU A 182 2.26 -36.31 -23.76
CA GLU A 182 3.28 -37.11 -24.47
C GLU A 182 3.90 -38.20 -23.56
N HIS A 183 4.07 -37.93 -22.25
CA HIS A 183 4.62 -38.89 -21.30
C HIS A 183 3.62 -39.95 -20.79
N ILE A 184 2.30 -39.71 -20.88
CA ILE A 184 1.29 -40.73 -20.54
C ILE A 184 1.12 -41.77 -21.66
N ALA A 185 1.60 -41.51 -22.88
CA ALA A 185 1.57 -42.44 -24.00
C ALA A 185 2.68 -43.52 -23.98
N ILE A 186 3.08 -44.01 -22.80
CA ILE A 186 3.84 -45.27 -22.70
C ILE A 186 2.84 -46.41 -22.93
N PRO A 187 3.15 -47.48 -23.70
CA PRO A 187 2.19 -48.55 -23.92
C PRO A 187 1.81 -49.15 -22.58
N THR A 188 0.53 -49.07 -22.22
CA THR A 188 -0.01 -49.91 -21.15
C THR A 188 0.17 -51.35 -21.61
N VAL A 189 1.07 -52.09 -20.97
CA VAL A 189 1.18 -53.54 -21.14
C VAL A 189 -0.11 -54.13 -20.59
N THR A 190 -1.09 -54.32 -21.47
CA THR A 190 -2.25 -55.15 -21.17
C THR A 190 -1.75 -56.58 -21.05
N CYS A 191 -1.51 -57.04 -19.82
CA CYS A 191 -1.40 -58.45 -19.52
C CYS A 191 -2.73 -59.12 -19.89
N THR A 192 -2.78 -59.71 -21.08
CA THR A 192 -3.87 -60.63 -21.45
C THR A 192 -3.69 -61.88 -20.58
N PRO A 193 -4.69 -62.28 -19.76
CA PRO A 193 -4.57 -63.49 -18.98
C PRO A 193 -4.45 -64.68 -19.94
N LEU A 194 -3.43 -65.51 -19.72
CA LEU A 194 -3.24 -66.78 -20.43
C LEU A 194 -4.48 -67.64 -20.22
N THR A 195 -5.24 -67.84 -21.29
CA THR A 195 -6.30 -68.86 -21.35
C THR A 195 -5.67 -70.22 -21.05
N GLN A 196 -6.07 -70.81 -19.93
CA GLN A 196 -5.75 -72.19 -19.61
C GLN A 196 -6.35 -73.08 -20.71
N GLN A 197 -5.49 -73.69 -21.52
CA GLN A 197 -5.91 -74.79 -22.39
C GLN A 197 -6.40 -75.92 -21.49
N GLN A 198 -7.69 -76.25 -21.59
CA GLN A 198 -8.20 -77.51 -21.07
C GLN A 198 -7.59 -78.65 -21.91
N PRO A 199 -7.11 -79.73 -21.30
CA PRO A 199 -6.72 -80.91 -22.05
C PRO A 199 -7.97 -81.62 -22.61
N ASP A 200 -7.93 -81.92 -23.90
CA ASP A 200 -8.87 -82.83 -24.55
C ASP A 200 -8.73 -84.26 -23.97
N GLU A 201 -9.87 -84.95 -23.98
CA GLU A 201 -10.24 -86.25 -23.36
C GLU A 201 -9.17 -87.36 -23.25
#